data_AF-E2ZCM0-F1
#
_entry.id   AF-E2ZCM0-F1
#
_cell.length_a   1.000
_cell.length_b   1.000
_cell.length_c   1.000
_cell.angle_alpha   90.00
_cell.angle_beta   90.00
_cell.angle_gamma   90.00
#
_symmetry.space_group_name_H-M   'P 1'
#
loop_
_entity.id
_entity.type
_entity.pdbx_description
1 polymer ?
#
loop_
_entity_poly.entity_id
_entity_poly.type
_entity_poly.pdbx_seq_one_letter_code
_entity_poly.pdbx_strand_id
1 'polypeptide(L)'
;MVTTHQNFGIFSDSMIAANTQLGNNTDMFKLDYSKSAQEERKRLLTVIEDKKIDVVLFLNDFRFPDKTFFIDETIAEKIDCRLWVWDTMHEMSDLGAHIHLYSQIYSFEINDIIQLEKYYSVRGTYLPLFAGPSFYASPRTSEDRQDIDIFFIGTIAGIPKRLDILETVAKLACEKNYNMLVLGRIWHSHHWYQRLIGKLKFKHKYPYLSKFVKNKVLAPHDVIKYYKRSKINLNIHLEGHSCYNCRTFEIMGNDNFVLSDRRNKCDLELEERRHFDCYEDNRELIDKIQYYLEHEYERNEIAKAGGVIVRGKYNLVSSLKHIFS
;
A
#
# COMPACT_ATOMS: atom_id res chain seq x y z
N MET A 1 10.65 11.75 10.82
CA MET A 1 10.43 10.95 9.59
C MET A 1 10.47 11.86 8.37
N VAL A 2 11.26 11.51 7.35
CA VAL A 2 11.42 12.28 6.10
C VAL A 2 10.50 11.71 5.02
N THR A 3 9.75 12.58 4.32
CA THR A 3 8.78 12.18 3.29
C THR A 3 8.63 13.23 2.18
N THR A 4 8.02 12.84 1.05
CA THR A 4 7.54 13.78 0.02
C THR A 4 6.16 14.35 0.35
N HIS A 5 5.77 15.42 -0.35
CA HIS A 5 4.42 16.00 -0.26
C HIS A 5 3.31 15.00 -0.64
N GLN A 6 3.57 14.11 -1.60
CA GLN A 6 2.56 13.14 -2.07
C GLN A 6 2.23 12.11 -0.99
N ASN A 7 3.26 11.54 -0.36
CA ASN A 7 3.09 10.53 0.68
C ASN A 7 2.61 11.12 2.02
N PHE A 8 2.95 12.40 2.27
CA PHE A 8 2.57 13.08 3.50
C PHE A 8 1.05 13.07 3.73
N GLY A 9 0.25 13.40 2.72
CA GLY A 9 -1.22 13.50 2.89
C GLY A 9 -1.93 12.16 3.03
N ILE A 10 -1.26 11.04 2.77
CA ILE A 10 -1.86 9.70 2.76
C ILE A 10 -1.50 8.94 4.04
N PHE A 11 -0.24 9.00 4.45
CA PHE A 11 0.29 8.09 5.48
C PHE A 11 0.69 8.79 6.79
N SER A 12 0.91 10.11 6.81
CA SER A 12 1.46 10.79 8.00
C SER A 12 0.60 10.57 9.24
N ASP A 13 -0.73 10.71 9.12
CA ASP A 13 -1.63 10.53 10.25
C ASP A 13 -1.54 9.12 10.83
N SER A 14 -1.43 8.11 9.96
CA SER A 14 -1.26 6.71 10.38
C SER A 14 0.09 6.47 11.05
N MET A 15 1.17 7.05 10.53
CA MET A 15 2.52 6.93 11.09
C MET A 15 2.61 7.61 12.46
N ILE A 16 2.11 8.84 12.58
CA ILE A 16 2.04 9.58 13.84
C ILE A 16 1.20 8.81 14.85
N ALA A 17 -0.02 8.39 14.48
CA ALA A 17 -0.88 7.64 15.38
C ALA A 17 -0.24 6.32 15.86
N ALA A 18 0.43 5.60 14.97
CA ALA A 18 1.10 4.35 15.31
C ALA A 18 2.30 4.58 16.26
N ASN A 19 3.13 5.60 15.97
CA ASN A 19 4.31 5.88 16.79
C ASN A 19 3.94 6.47 18.16
N THR A 20 2.86 7.25 18.24
CA THR A 20 2.30 7.75 19.51
C THR A 20 1.88 6.60 20.43
N GLN A 21 1.35 5.49 19.89
CA GLN A 21 1.04 4.30 20.70
C GLN A 21 2.28 3.63 21.30
N LEU A 22 3.46 3.85 20.71
CA LEU A 22 4.75 3.41 21.25
C LEU A 22 5.33 4.38 22.29
N GLY A 23 4.65 5.51 22.55
CA GLY A 23 5.14 6.58 23.43
C GLY A 23 6.14 7.53 22.75
N ASN A 24 6.32 7.43 21.43
CA ASN A 24 7.26 8.25 20.68
C ASN A 24 6.61 9.54 20.18
N ASN A 25 7.36 10.64 20.19
CA ASN A 25 6.97 11.86 19.47
C ASN A 25 7.44 11.78 18.01
N THR A 26 6.63 12.26 17.07
CA THR A 26 6.94 12.15 15.63
C THR A 26 6.89 13.49 14.94
N ASP A 27 8.04 13.91 14.43
CA ASP A 27 8.14 15.05 13.53
C ASP A 27 8.20 14.60 12.08
N MET A 28 7.24 15.10 11.29
CA MET A 28 7.18 14.84 9.85
C MET A 28 7.93 15.94 9.09
N PHE A 29 9.04 15.57 8.47
CA PHE A 29 9.86 16.44 7.63
C PHE A 29 9.48 16.23 6.16
N LYS A 30 8.73 17.18 5.59
CA LYS A 30 8.38 17.18 4.16
C LYS A 30 9.52 17.80 3.36
N LEU A 31 10.02 17.09 2.35
CA LEU A 31 10.98 17.65 1.40
C LEU A 31 10.34 18.69 0.48
N ASP A 32 11.06 19.79 0.27
CA ASP A 32 10.74 20.84 -0.68
C ASP A 32 11.67 20.75 -1.89
N TYR A 33 11.19 20.10 -2.96
CA TYR A 33 11.93 19.95 -4.21
C TYR A 33 12.09 21.24 -5.03
N SER A 34 11.52 22.37 -4.57
CA SER A 34 11.84 23.69 -5.16
C SER A 34 13.19 24.24 -4.72
N LYS A 35 13.77 23.65 -3.67
CA LYS A 35 15.08 24.02 -3.12
C LYS A 35 16.15 23.02 -3.51
N SER A 36 17.41 23.40 -3.30
CA SER A 36 18.55 22.50 -3.47
C SER A 36 18.60 21.43 -2.35
N ALA A 37 19.24 20.30 -2.63
CA ALA A 37 19.47 19.26 -1.63
C ALA A 37 20.22 19.83 -0.41
N GLN A 38 21.25 20.66 -0.63
CA GLN A 38 22.05 21.28 0.43
C GLN A 38 21.21 22.17 1.35
N GLU A 39 20.28 22.96 0.82
CA GLU A 39 19.38 23.78 1.63
C GLU A 39 18.45 22.93 2.50
N GLU A 40 17.89 21.86 1.93
CA GLU A 40 17.00 20.96 2.67
C GLU A 40 17.75 20.13 3.71
N ARG A 41 19.00 19.75 3.44
CA ARG A 41 19.87 19.08 4.42
C ARG A 41 20.14 20.01 5.61
N LYS A 42 20.51 21.26 5.35
CA LYS A 42 20.69 22.27 6.41
C LYS A 42 19.41 22.45 7.24
N ARG A 43 18.24 22.47 6.58
CA ARG A 43 16.94 22.55 7.27
C ARG A 43 16.67 21.33 8.14
N LEU A 44 16.98 20.13 7.66
CA LEU A 44 16.85 18.90 8.46
C LEU A 44 17.78 18.95 9.68
N LEU A 45 19.04 19.36 9.49
CA LEU A 45 20.01 19.48 10.58
C LEU A 45 19.56 20.47 11.67
N THR A 46 18.97 21.61 11.30
CA THR A 46 18.36 22.55 12.26
C THR A 46 17.19 21.91 13.02
N VAL A 47 16.31 21.18 12.32
CA VAL A 47 15.19 20.48 12.98
C VAL A 47 15.69 19.42 13.95
N ILE A 48 16.74 18.67 13.58
CA ILE A 48 17.37 17.66 14.43
C ILE A 48 17.86 18.29 15.73
N GLU A 49 18.55 19.42 15.66
CA GLU A 49 19.06 20.14 16.84
C GLU A 49 17.93 20.74 17.69
N ASP A 50 17.05 21.53 17.07
CA ASP A 50 16.01 22.29 17.77
C ASP A 50 15.03 21.38 18.50
N LYS A 51 14.68 20.24 17.88
CA LYS A 51 13.71 19.29 18.42
C LYS A 51 14.34 18.11 19.15
N LYS A 52 15.68 18.06 19.20
CA LYS A 52 16.45 16.97 19.83
C LYS A 52 16.00 15.60 19.29
N ILE A 53 16.03 15.46 17.97
CA ILE A 53 15.63 14.21 17.31
C ILE A 53 16.68 13.13 17.62
N ASP A 54 16.24 11.92 17.98
CA ASP A 54 17.13 10.79 18.28
C ASP A 54 17.42 9.92 17.04
N VAL A 55 16.42 9.74 16.17
CA VAL A 55 16.49 8.88 14.98
C VAL A 55 15.77 9.54 13.81
N VAL A 56 16.36 9.48 12.61
CA VAL A 56 15.72 9.91 11.37
C VAL A 56 15.37 8.70 10.51
N LEU A 57 14.07 8.42 10.40
CA LEU A 57 13.54 7.44 9.45
C LEU A 57 13.20 8.12 8.11
N PHE A 58 13.82 7.67 7.02
CA PHE A 58 13.54 8.07 5.65
C PHE A 58 12.51 7.11 5.04
N LEU A 59 11.36 7.63 4.60
CA LEU A 59 10.25 6.81 4.06
C LEU A 59 10.39 6.49 2.55
N ASN A 60 11.52 6.84 1.96
CA ASN A 60 12.04 6.35 0.70
C ASN A 60 13.50 6.85 0.55
N ASP A 61 14.23 6.38 -0.45
CA ASP A 61 15.53 6.93 -0.80
C ASP A 61 15.33 8.16 -1.71
N PHE A 62 15.43 9.35 -1.12
CA PHE A 62 15.03 10.57 -1.81
C PHE A 62 16.16 11.10 -2.71
N ARG A 63 15.84 11.30 -3.99
CA ARG A 63 16.72 11.90 -4.99
C ARG A 63 16.14 13.22 -5.52
N PHE A 64 16.96 14.25 -5.61
CA PHE A 64 16.60 15.55 -6.16
C PHE A 64 16.69 15.56 -7.70
N PRO A 65 16.10 16.54 -8.40
CA PRO A 65 16.09 16.59 -9.88
C PRO A 65 17.48 16.61 -10.51
N ASP A 66 18.47 17.14 -9.80
CA ASP A 66 19.90 17.17 -10.19
C ASP A 66 20.61 15.81 -9.95
N LYS A 67 19.85 14.78 -9.58
CA LYS A 67 20.30 13.42 -9.23
C LYS A 67 21.02 13.31 -7.89
N THR A 68 21.11 14.37 -7.10
CA THR A 68 21.71 14.35 -5.77
C THR A 68 20.80 13.60 -4.79
N PHE A 69 21.34 12.61 -4.08
CA PHE A 69 20.62 11.93 -3.00
C PHE A 69 20.45 12.86 -1.79
N PHE A 70 19.36 12.74 -1.05
CA PHE A 70 19.09 13.65 0.05
C PHE A 70 19.99 13.38 1.25
N ILE A 71 20.22 12.11 1.60
CA ILE A 71 21.20 11.74 2.63
C ILE A 71 22.62 12.07 2.17
N ASP A 72 23.47 12.45 3.13
CA ASP A 72 24.91 12.56 2.97
C ASP A 72 25.63 12.26 4.29
N GLU A 73 26.96 12.27 4.24
CA GLU A 73 27.82 12.05 5.41
C GLU A 73 27.52 13.05 6.53
N THR A 74 27.21 14.31 6.20
CA THR A 74 26.97 15.34 7.21
C THR A 74 25.74 15.07 8.09
N ILE A 75 24.71 14.43 7.51
CA ILE A 75 23.54 13.98 8.26
C ILE A 75 23.87 12.67 9.00
N ALA A 76 24.43 11.69 8.30
CA ALA A 76 24.66 10.34 8.83
C ALA A 76 25.68 10.30 9.97
N GLU A 77 26.67 11.20 9.99
CA GLU A 77 27.62 11.35 11.10
C GLU A 77 26.98 11.96 12.36
N LYS A 78 25.87 12.66 12.21
CA LYS A 78 25.23 13.42 13.30
C LYS A 78 24.06 12.70 13.94
N ILE A 79 23.38 11.82 13.20
CA ILE A 79 22.20 11.11 13.69
C ILE A 79 22.04 9.74 13.04
N ASP A 80 21.42 8.83 13.79
CA ASP A 80 21.03 7.51 13.29
C ASP A 80 20.00 7.65 12.16
N CYS A 81 20.42 7.30 10.94
CA CYS A 81 19.61 7.37 9.74
C CYS A 81 19.14 5.96 9.33
N ARG A 82 17.82 5.72 9.39
CA ARG A 82 17.22 4.44 8.96
C ARG A 82 16.41 4.67 7.68
N LEU A 83 16.42 3.71 6.77
CA LEU A 83 15.68 3.77 5.50
C LEU A 83 14.55 2.74 5.49
N TRP A 84 13.32 3.16 5.19
CA TRP A 84 12.22 2.25 4.86
C TRP A 84 11.65 2.59 3.50
N VAL A 85 11.95 1.73 2.53
CA VAL A 85 11.60 1.90 1.13
C VAL A 85 10.18 1.45 0.88
N TRP A 86 9.36 2.37 0.36
CA TRP A 86 7.94 2.16 0.08
C TRP A 86 7.62 2.01 -1.42
N ASP A 87 8.57 2.37 -2.28
CA ASP A 87 8.52 2.18 -3.73
C ASP A 87 9.70 1.31 -4.13
N THR A 88 9.49 0.32 -5.01
CA THR A 88 10.55 -0.62 -5.39
C THR A 88 11.82 0.14 -5.78
N MET A 89 12.98 -0.33 -5.29
CA MET A 89 14.26 0.25 -5.69
C MET A 89 14.48 0.00 -7.18
N HIS A 90 14.16 1.00 -8.01
CA HIS A 90 14.41 0.95 -9.43
C HIS A 90 15.90 1.17 -9.68
N GLU A 91 16.47 0.34 -10.56
CA GLU A 91 17.87 0.47 -11.01
C GLU A 91 18.88 0.40 -9.87
N MET A 92 19.03 -0.80 -9.31
CA MET A 92 19.99 -1.09 -8.23
C MET A 92 21.40 -0.53 -8.48
N SER A 93 21.83 -0.41 -9.74
CA SER A 93 23.12 0.19 -10.14
C SER A 93 23.29 1.66 -9.75
N ASP A 94 22.21 2.40 -9.49
CA ASP A 94 22.21 3.83 -9.22
C ASP A 94 22.36 4.18 -7.72
N LEU A 95 22.33 3.19 -6.82
CA LEU A 95 22.37 3.43 -5.37
C LEU A 95 23.76 3.81 -4.83
N GLY A 96 24.84 3.66 -5.59
CA GLY A 96 26.18 4.15 -5.21
C GLY A 96 26.64 3.83 -3.78
N ALA A 97 27.49 4.68 -3.21
CA ALA A 97 28.04 4.51 -1.87
C ALA A 97 27.11 5.04 -0.75
N HIS A 98 26.14 5.92 -1.07
CA HIS A 98 25.29 6.56 -0.06
C HIS A 98 24.37 5.57 0.65
N ILE A 99 24.08 4.42 0.05
CA ILE A 99 23.26 3.39 0.67
C ILE A 99 23.86 2.89 2.01
N HIS A 100 25.18 2.97 2.16
CA HIS A 100 25.90 2.62 3.38
C HIS A 100 25.79 3.68 4.50
N LEU A 101 25.24 4.86 4.19
CA LEU A 101 25.00 5.91 5.18
C LEU A 101 23.78 5.62 6.04
N TYR A 102 22.92 4.70 5.62
CA TYR A 102 21.81 4.22 6.44
C TYR A 102 22.28 3.09 7.36
N SER A 103 22.01 3.22 8.64
CA SER A 103 22.36 2.22 9.66
C SER A 103 21.52 0.95 9.53
N GLN A 104 20.27 1.09 9.07
CA GLN A 104 19.31 0.00 8.87
C GLN A 104 18.47 0.30 7.64
N ILE A 105 18.20 -0.73 6.83
CA ILE A 105 17.41 -0.63 5.61
C ILE A 105 16.28 -1.64 5.64
N TYR A 106 15.08 -1.16 5.35
CA TYR A 106 13.86 -1.93 5.25
C TYR A 106 13.25 -1.75 3.86
N SER A 107 12.70 -2.80 3.26
CA SER A 107 11.91 -2.69 2.03
C SER A 107 10.67 -3.56 2.07
N PHE A 108 9.59 -3.08 1.47
CA PHE A 108 8.37 -3.85 1.27
C PHE A 108 8.48 -4.88 0.13
N GLU A 109 9.57 -4.87 -0.66
CA GLU A 109 9.86 -5.86 -1.69
C GLU A 109 11.07 -6.71 -1.30
N ILE A 110 10.92 -8.03 -1.27
CA ILE A 110 12.01 -8.96 -0.93
C ILE A 110 13.16 -8.90 -1.93
N ASN A 111 12.86 -8.60 -3.20
CA ASN A 111 13.86 -8.49 -4.25
C ASN A 111 14.85 -7.33 -4.00
N ASP A 112 14.39 -6.23 -3.40
CA ASP A 112 15.28 -5.12 -3.05
C ASP A 112 16.30 -5.58 -2.01
N ILE A 113 15.86 -6.34 -1.01
CA ILE A 113 16.74 -6.89 0.05
C ILE A 113 17.78 -7.85 -0.53
N ILE A 114 17.36 -8.77 -1.40
CA ILE A 114 18.26 -9.71 -2.08
C ILE A 114 19.29 -8.97 -2.93
N GLN A 115 18.88 -7.92 -3.63
CA GLN A 115 19.74 -7.15 -4.49
C GLN A 115 20.72 -6.27 -3.70
N LEU A 116 20.28 -5.65 -2.60
CA LEU A 116 21.16 -4.89 -1.70
C LEU A 116 22.30 -5.76 -1.15
N GLU A 117 21.99 -6.98 -0.69
CA GLU A 117 23.02 -7.90 -0.21
C GLU A 117 23.96 -8.31 -1.35
N LYS A 118 23.41 -8.62 -2.53
CA LYS A 118 24.21 -9.09 -3.67
C LYS A 118 25.15 -8.03 -4.25
N TYR A 119 24.67 -6.80 -4.43
CA TYR A 119 25.41 -5.75 -5.17
C TYR A 119 26.17 -4.80 -4.25
N TYR A 120 25.70 -4.62 -3.01
CA TYR A 120 26.28 -3.68 -2.06
C TYR A 120 26.77 -4.35 -0.77
N SER A 121 26.55 -5.66 -0.57
CA SER A 121 26.84 -6.32 0.73
C SER A 121 26.12 -5.63 1.90
N VAL A 122 24.93 -5.07 1.63
CA VAL A 122 24.09 -4.42 2.62
C VAL A 122 22.94 -5.34 3.01
N ARG A 123 22.92 -5.72 4.28
CA ARG A 123 21.83 -6.48 4.86
C ARG A 123 20.64 -5.58 5.10
N GLY A 124 19.57 -5.80 4.34
CA GLY A 124 18.27 -5.20 4.60
C GLY A 124 17.30 -6.17 5.28
N THR A 125 16.18 -5.65 5.75
CA THR A 125 15.07 -6.42 6.32
C THR A 125 13.81 -6.27 5.47
N TYR A 126 13.19 -7.38 5.12
CA TYR A 126 11.88 -7.35 4.48
C TYR A 126 10.82 -6.88 5.48
N LEU A 127 10.16 -5.76 5.16
CA LEU A 127 9.15 -5.15 6.01
C LEU A 127 8.00 -4.57 5.16
N PRO A 128 6.88 -5.30 5.04
CA PRO A 128 5.72 -4.85 4.28
C PRO A 128 5.10 -3.56 4.82
N LEU A 129 4.35 -2.88 3.96
CA LEU A 129 3.55 -1.71 4.31
C LEU A 129 2.27 -2.14 5.06
N PHE A 130 2.42 -2.50 6.33
CA PHE A 130 1.29 -2.91 7.16
C PHE A 130 0.30 -1.77 7.42
N ALA A 131 -0.94 -2.14 7.71
CA ALA A 131 -2.03 -1.20 7.93
C ALA A 131 -1.80 -0.33 9.17
N GLY A 132 -2.21 0.94 9.08
CA GLY A 132 -2.21 1.88 10.21
C GLY A 132 -3.38 1.64 11.18
N PRO A 133 -3.34 2.23 12.40
CA PRO A 133 -4.33 1.99 13.46
C PRO A 133 -5.80 2.12 13.04
N SER A 134 -6.12 3.10 12.21
CA SER A 134 -7.51 3.31 11.74
C SER A 134 -8.08 2.11 10.98
N PHE A 135 -7.25 1.35 10.28
CA PHE A 135 -7.64 0.19 9.47
C PHE A 135 -7.86 -1.09 10.26
N TYR A 136 -7.68 -1.06 11.58
CA TYR A 136 -7.96 -2.21 12.44
C TYR A 136 -8.59 -1.84 13.80
N ALA A 137 -8.92 -0.56 14.00
CA ALA A 137 -9.55 -0.07 15.22
C ALA A 137 -11.04 -0.42 15.34
N SER A 138 -11.70 -0.81 14.24
CA SER A 138 -13.13 -1.16 14.24
C SER A 138 -13.36 -2.39 13.37
N PRO A 139 -13.06 -3.60 13.88
CA PRO A 139 -13.35 -4.83 13.17
C PRO A 139 -14.83 -4.93 12.79
N ARG A 140 -15.11 -5.58 11.66
CA ARG A 140 -16.46 -5.79 11.16
C ARG A 140 -17.26 -6.70 12.11
N THR A 141 -18.53 -6.39 12.28
CA THR A 141 -19.47 -7.16 13.09
C THR A 141 -20.60 -7.74 12.23
N SER A 142 -21.47 -8.56 12.82
CA SER A 142 -22.68 -9.05 12.16
C SER A 142 -23.70 -7.96 11.85
N GLU A 143 -23.58 -6.77 12.46
CA GLU A 143 -24.46 -5.62 12.21
C GLU A 143 -24.02 -4.82 10.97
N ASP A 144 -22.76 -4.97 10.55
CA ASP A 144 -22.24 -4.31 9.36
C ASP A 144 -22.85 -4.93 8.09
N ARG A 145 -23.69 -4.15 7.40
CA ARG A 145 -24.35 -4.59 6.16
C ARG A 145 -23.33 -4.80 5.03
N GLN A 146 -23.33 -5.99 4.42
CA GLN A 146 -22.56 -6.29 3.21
C GLN A 146 -23.43 -6.21 1.95
N ASP A 147 -23.69 -4.99 1.46
CA ASP A 147 -24.53 -4.75 0.29
C ASP A 147 -23.79 -4.70 -1.05
N ILE A 148 -22.46 -4.72 -1.03
CA ILE A 148 -21.61 -4.80 -2.23
C ILE A 148 -21.09 -6.23 -2.33
N ASP A 149 -21.34 -6.91 -3.44
CA ASP A 149 -20.85 -8.28 -3.63
C ASP A 149 -19.34 -8.27 -3.89
N ILE A 150 -18.89 -7.37 -4.78
CA ILE A 150 -17.50 -7.32 -5.24
C ILE A 150 -17.01 -5.87 -5.24
N PHE A 151 -15.91 -5.59 -4.56
CA PHE A 151 -15.35 -4.26 -4.46
C PHE A 151 -13.88 -4.20 -4.84
N PHE A 152 -13.51 -3.16 -5.58
CA PHE A 152 -12.12 -2.79 -5.81
C PHE A 152 -11.94 -1.29 -5.65
N ILE A 153 -10.83 -0.90 -5.03
CA ILE A 153 -10.40 0.51 -4.99
C ILE A 153 -8.91 0.66 -5.30
N GLY A 154 -8.61 1.48 -6.29
CA GLY A 154 -7.23 1.80 -6.68
C GLY A 154 -7.14 2.50 -8.03
N THR A 155 -5.94 2.95 -8.38
CA THR A 155 -5.66 3.44 -9.73
C THR A 155 -5.77 2.29 -10.73
N ILE A 156 -6.54 2.47 -11.80
CA ILE A 156 -6.61 1.52 -12.92
C ILE A 156 -6.26 2.16 -14.26
N ALA A 157 -6.24 3.50 -14.32
CA ALA A 157 -5.77 4.24 -15.49
C ALA A 157 -4.34 3.80 -15.85
N GLY A 158 -4.17 3.33 -17.09
CA GLY A 158 -2.86 2.94 -17.62
C GLY A 158 -2.29 1.61 -17.10
N ILE A 159 -3.07 0.79 -16.39
CA ILE A 159 -2.60 -0.49 -15.82
C ILE A 159 -3.33 -1.66 -16.50
N PRO A 160 -2.75 -2.29 -17.54
CA PRO A 160 -3.41 -3.33 -18.33
C PRO A 160 -3.91 -4.52 -17.49
N LYS A 161 -3.06 -5.08 -16.62
CA LYS A 161 -3.42 -6.19 -15.72
C LYS A 161 -4.69 -5.92 -14.90
N ARG A 162 -4.80 -4.74 -14.29
CA ARG A 162 -5.98 -4.35 -13.50
C ARG A 162 -7.22 -4.22 -14.38
N LEU A 163 -7.08 -3.63 -15.56
CA LEU A 163 -8.20 -3.43 -16.48
C LEU A 163 -8.74 -4.76 -17.02
N ASP A 164 -7.86 -5.70 -17.37
CA ASP A 164 -8.25 -7.04 -17.85
C ASP A 164 -8.99 -7.85 -16.78
N ILE A 165 -8.43 -7.91 -15.57
CA ILE A 165 -9.04 -8.61 -14.44
C ILE A 165 -10.40 -7.98 -14.09
N LEU A 166 -10.48 -6.66 -13.99
CA LEU A 166 -11.73 -5.98 -13.62
C LEU A 166 -12.80 -6.06 -14.71
N GLU A 167 -12.42 -6.07 -15.99
CA GLU A 167 -13.37 -6.31 -17.09
C GLU A 167 -13.92 -7.73 -17.05
N THR A 168 -13.06 -8.72 -16.80
CA THR A 168 -13.45 -10.13 -16.60
C THR A 168 -14.47 -10.27 -15.46
N VAL A 169 -14.19 -9.67 -14.31
CA VAL A 169 -15.10 -9.71 -13.15
C VAL A 169 -16.39 -8.93 -13.41
N ALA A 170 -16.31 -7.78 -14.10
CA ALA A 170 -17.49 -6.99 -14.45
C ALA A 170 -18.42 -7.73 -15.42
N LYS A 171 -17.87 -8.54 -16.33
CA LYS A 171 -18.65 -9.42 -17.20
C LYS A 171 -19.42 -10.44 -16.37
N LEU A 172 -18.76 -11.15 -15.45
CA LEU A 172 -19.40 -12.08 -14.52
C LEU A 172 -20.50 -11.37 -13.70
N ALA A 173 -20.21 -10.19 -13.17
CA ALA A 173 -21.19 -9.41 -12.40
C ALA A 173 -22.43 -9.03 -13.23
N CYS A 174 -22.28 -8.74 -14.53
CA CYS A 174 -23.42 -8.54 -15.43
C CYS A 174 -24.24 -9.82 -15.64
N GLU A 175 -23.57 -10.96 -15.85
CA GLU A 175 -24.21 -12.25 -16.14
C GLU A 175 -24.98 -12.81 -14.94
N LYS A 176 -24.43 -12.63 -13.73
CA LYS A 176 -25.01 -13.12 -12.47
C LYS A 176 -25.80 -12.06 -11.69
N ASN A 177 -25.85 -10.83 -12.20
CA ASN A 177 -26.47 -9.68 -11.54
C ASN A 177 -25.88 -9.38 -10.14
N TYR A 178 -24.55 -9.49 -10.00
CA TYR A 178 -23.85 -9.12 -8.77
C TYR A 178 -23.67 -7.60 -8.66
N ASN A 179 -23.77 -7.09 -7.43
CA ASN A 179 -23.49 -5.69 -7.13
C ASN A 179 -21.98 -5.45 -7.02
N MET A 180 -21.36 -5.08 -8.15
CA MET A 180 -19.94 -4.72 -8.21
C MET A 180 -19.75 -3.20 -8.08
N LEU A 181 -18.67 -2.79 -7.40
CA LEU A 181 -18.26 -1.38 -7.35
C LEU A 181 -16.73 -1.24 -7.52
N VAL A 182 -16.33 -0.37 -8.44
CA VAL A 182 -14.92 -0.03 -8.68
C VAL A 182 -14.69 1.46 -8.47
N LEU A 183 -13.85 1.82 -7.49
CA LEU A 183 -13.49 3.21 -7.18
C LEU A 183 -12.01 3.47 -7.47
N GLY A 184 -11.66 4.73 -7.70
CA GLY A 184 -10.27 5.17 -7.84
C GLY A 184 -10.04 6.07 -9.05
N ARG A 185 -8.79 6.13 -9.52
CA ARG A 185 -8.39 6.90 -10.71
C ARG A 185 -8.59 6.03 -11.96
N ILE A 186 -9.67 6.27 -12.69
CA ILE A 186 -10.09 5.47 -13.85
C ILE A 186 -9.57 6.03 -15.17
N TRP A 187 -9.57 7.36 -15.32
CA TRP A 187 -9.00 8.06 -16.48
C TRP A 187 -8.38 9.39 -16.05
N HIS A 188 -7.34 9.82 -16.76
CA HIS A 188 -6.74 11.14 -16.60
C HIS A 188 -7.67 12.20 -17.20
N SER A 189 -7.88 13.31 -16.49
CA SER A 189 -8.54 14.45 -17.11
C SER A 189 -8.17 15.75 -16.42
N HIS A 190 -7.52 16.64 -17.16
CA HIS A 190 -7.31 18.03 -16.76
C HIS A 190 -8.40 18.96 -17.33
N HIS A 191 -9.18 18.53 -18.35
CA HIS A 191 -10.27 19.30 -18.95
C HIS A 191 -11.57 18.50 -19.14
N TRP A 192 -12.72 19.19 -19.16
CA TRP A 192 -14.05 18.61 -19.17
C TRP A 192 -14.42 17.86 -20.46
N TYR A 193 -13.96 18.31 -21.64
CA TYR A 193 -14.21 17.63 -22.92
C TYR A 193 -13.36 16.35 -23.08
N GLN A 194 -12.14 16.34 -22.52
CA GLN A 194 -11.30 15.13 -22.45
C GLN A 194 -11.90 14.07 -21.51
N ARG A 195 -12.67 14.46 -20.48
CA ARG A 195 -13.45 13.51 -19.66
C ARG A 195 -14.49 12.77 -20.48
N LEU A 196 -15.19 13.47 -21.35
CA LEU A 196 -16.25 12.87 -22.18
C LEU A 196 -15.66 11.87 -23.18
N ILE A 197 -14.62 12.29 -23.91
CA ILE A 197 -13.91 11.44 -24.88
C ILE A 197 -13.25 10.24 -24.17
N GLY A 198 -12.60 10.47 -23.04
CA GLY A 198 -11.97 9.42 -22.23
C GLY A 198 -12.99 8.39 -21.74
N LYS A 199 -14.16 8.85 -21.27
CA LYS A 199 -15.25 7.97 -20.85
C LYS A 199 -15.84 7.17 -22.01
N LEU A 200 -16.00 7.77 -23.18
CA LEU A 200 -16.46 7.09 -24.41
C LEU A 200 -15.46 6.01 -24.86
N LYS A 201 -14.17 6.33 -24.94
CA LYS A 201 -13.11 5.38 -25.27
C LYS A 201 -13.03 4.24 -24.27
N PHE A 202 -13.12 4.55 -22.97
CA PHE A 202 -13.13 3.56 -21.91
C PHE A 202 -14.34 2.63 -22.04
N LYS A 203 -15.54 3.17 -22.25
CA LYS A 203 -16.76 2.37 -22.45
C LYS A 203 -16.68 1.46 -23.69
N HIS A 204 -16.04 1.92 -24.76
CA HIS A 204 -15.85 1.10 -25.95
C HIS A 204 -14.89 -0.06 -25.72
N LYS A 205 -13.77 0.19 -25.02
CA LYS A 205 -12.76 -0.84 -24.73
C LYS A 205 -13.15 -1.80 -23.60
N TYR A 206 -13.86 -1.29 -22.60
CA TYR A 206 -14.27 -2.01 -21.39
C TYR A 206 -15.78 -1.89 -21.16
N PRO A 207 -16.60 -2.49 -22.04
CA PRO A 207 -18.06 -2.35 -22.02
C PRO A 207 -18.70 -2.80 -20.71
N TYR A 208 -18.18 -3.85 -20.06
CA TYR A 208 -18.75 -4.36 -18.82
C TYR A 208 -18.33 -3.50 -17.62
N LEU A 209 -17.03 -3.26 -17.46
CA LEU A 209 -16.46 -2.50 -16.35
C LEU A 209 -16.98 -1.06 -16.31
N SER A 210 -17.25 -0.45 -17.47
CA SER A 210 -17.79 0.90 -17.55
C SER A 210 -19.10 1.12 -16.75
N LYS A 211 -19.84 0.05 -16.45
CA LYS A 211 -21.09 0.07 -15.67
C LYS A 211 -20.86 0.18 -14.15
N PHE A 212 -19.69 -0.25 -13.67
CA PHE A 212 -19.40 -0.39 -12.23
C PHE A 212 -18.33 0.59 -11.71
N VAL A 213 -17.69 1.36 -12.60
CA VAL A 213 -16.64 2.32 -12.24
C VAL A 213 -17.19 3.67 -11.81
N LYS A 214 -16.57 4.26 -10.77
CA LYS A 214 -16.70 5.68 -10.43
C LYS A 214 -15.31 6.27 -10.23
N ASN A 215 -15.01 7.35 -10.96
CA ASN A 215 -13.73 8.06 -10.88
C ASN A 215 -13.66 8.90 -9.59
N LYS A 216 -13.47 8.23 -8.44
CA LYS A 216 -13.48 8.80 -7.10
C LYS A 216 -12.32 8.25 -6.29
N VAL A 217 -11.43 9.12 -5.84
CA VAL A 217 -10.40 8.81 -4.85
C VAL A 217 -11.00 9.06 -3.46
N LEU A 218 -10.75 8.15 -2.52
CA LEU A 218 -11.26 8.23 -1.15
C LEU A 218 -10.12 8.47 -0.16
N ALA A 219 -10.44 9.17 0.92
CA ALA A 219 -9.57 9.24 2.08
C ALA A 219 -9.62 7.90 2.85
N PRO A 220 -8.55 7.53 3.60
CA PRO A 220 -8.46 6.25 4.32
C PRO A 220 -9.70 5.87 5.14
N HIS A 221 -10.24 6.83 5.92
CA HIS A 221 -11.41 6.60 6.77
C HIS A 221 -12.68 6.22 5.99
N ASP A 222 -12.84 6.75 4.77
CA ASP A 222 -13.98 6.43 3.91
C ASP A 222 -13.80 5.08 3.24
N VAL A 223 -12.58 4.69 2.90
CA VAL A 223 -12.27 3.40 2.30
C VAL A 223 -12.72 2.25 3.21
N ILE A 224 -12.47 2.36 4.51
CA ILE A 224 -12.86 1.35 5.51
C ILE A 224 -14.36 1.05 5.47
N LYS A 225 -15.20 2.07 5.27
CA LYS A 225 -16.66 1.91 5.16
C LYS A 225 -17.04 1.05 3.96
N TYR A 226 -16.33 1.17 2.84
CA TYR A 226 -16.56 0.33 1.67
C TYR A 226 -16.03 -1.09 1.86
N TYR A 227 -14.89 -1.27 2.53
CA TYR A 227 -14.39 -2.61 2.84
C TYR A 227 -15.40 -3.41 3.67
N LYS A 228 -15.98 -2.80 4.72
CA LYS A 228 -17.02 -3.42 5.55
C LYS A 228 -18.29 -3.77 4.79
N ARG A 229 -18.66 -2.92 3.84
CA ARG A 229 -19.85 -3.13 2.99
C ARG A 229 -19.68 -4.19 1.91
N SER A 230 -18.47 -4.70 1.73
CA SER A 230 -18.13 -5.60 0.64
C SER A 230 -18.03 -7.04 1.12
N LYS A 231 -18.67 -7.96 0.40
CA LYS A 231 -18.51 -9.41 0.64
C LYS A 231 -17.12 -9.85 0.21
N ILE A 232 -16.69 -9.48 -1.00
CA ILE A 232 -15.36 -9.77 -1.53
C ILE A 232 -14.65 -8.46 -1.86
N ASN A 233 -13.51 -8.22 -1.21
CA ASN A 233 -12.62 -7.14 -1.57
C ASN A 233 -11.52 -7.69 -2.48
N LEU A 234 -11.51 -7.27 -3.74
CA LEU A 234 -10.48 -7.67 -4.70
C LEU A 234 -9.19 -6.89 -4.46
N ASN A 235 -8.07 -7.61 -4.41
CA ASN A 235 -6.75 -7.03 -4.43
C ASN A 235 -6.01 -7.43 -5.71
N ILE A 236 -5.55 -6.43 -6.45
CA ILE A 236 -4.82 -6.63 -7.71
C ILE A 236 -3.53 -5.82 -7.63
N HIS A 237 -2.43 -6.52 -7.51
CA HIS A 237 -1.10 -5.92 -7.46
C HIS A 237 -0.67 -5.41 -8.84
N LEU A 238 0.21 -4.41 -8.83
CA LEU A 238 0.84 -3.92 -10.06
C LEU A 238 1.79 -5.00 -10.62
N GLU A 239 2.11 -4.90 -11.91
CA GLU A 239 3.16 -5.72 -12.50
C GLU A 239 4.52 -5.34 -11.90
N GLY A 240 5.44 -6.31 -11.79
CA GLY A 240 6.76 -6.11 -11.17
C GLY A 240 6.81 -6.26 -9.65
N HIS A 241 5.70 -6.03 -8.93
CA HIS A 241 5.63 -6.24 -7.48
C HIS A 241 5.50 -7.72 -7.15
N SER A 242 6.37 -8.22 -6.28
CA SER A 242 6.44 -9.64 -5.92
C SER A 242 5.70 -9.96 -4.62
N CYS A 243 5.60 -8.95 -3.74
CA CYS A 243 5.13 -9.06 -2.37
C CYS A 243 3.72 -8.48 -2.16
N TYR A 244 3.16 -8.67 -0.96
CA TYR A 244 1.88 -8.08 -0.58
C TYR A 244 1.96 -6.54 -0.51
N ASN A 245 0.98 -5.88 -1.10
CA ASN A 245 0.79 -4.44 -0.97
C ASN A 245 0.04 -4.08 0.34
N CYS A 246 0.00 -2.78 0.66
CA CYS A 246 -0.70 -2.27 1.85
C CYS A 246 -2.17 -2.68 1.92
N ARG A 247 -2.86 -2.73 0.76
CA ARG A 247 -4.30 -3.05 0.67
C ARG A 247 -4.61 -4.42 1.28
N THR A 248 -3.69 -5.38 1.18
CA THR A 248 -3.82 -6.70 1.81
C THR A 248 -4.12 -6.56 3.30
N PHE A 249 -3.28 -5.80 4.00
CA PHE A 249 -3.38 -5.59 5.44
C PHE A 249 -4.51 -4.62 5.81
N GLU A 250 -4.77 -3.60 4.99
CA GLU A 250 -5.85 -2.63 5.22
C GLU A 250 -7.24 -3.27 5.17
N ILE A 251 -7.46 -4.21 4.25
CA ILE A 251 -8.71 -4.95 4.16
C ILE A 251 -8.83 -5.91 5.35
N MET A 252 -7.82 -6.76 5.54
CA MET A 252 -7.82 -7.81 6.56
C MET A 252 -7.95 -7.24 7.97
N GLY A 253 -7.28 -6.13 8.28
CA GLY A 253 -7.21 -5.55 9.63
C GLY A 253 -8.56 -5.28 10.30
N ASN A 254 -9.62 -5.08 9.52
CA ASN A 254 -10.99 -4.87 10.00
C ASN A 254 -11.92 -6.08 9.75
N ASP A 255 -11.41 -7.31 9.70
CA ASP A 255 -12.19 -8.54 9.52
C ASP A 255 -12.99 -8.58 8.19
N ASN A 256 -12.37 -8.07 7.12
CA ASN A 256 -12.95 -8.12 5.77
C ASN A 256 -12.23 -9.17 4.93
N PHE A 257 -13.01 -9.89 4.11
CA PHE A 257 -12.48 -10.91 3.22
C PHE A 257 -11.77 -10.25 2.03
N VAL A 258 -10.55 -10.71 1.76
CA VAL A 258 -9.75 -10.31 0.61
C VAL A 258 -9.52 -11.51 -0.31
N LEU A 259 -9.75 -11.28 -1.61
CA LEU A 259 -9.38 -12.19 -2.68
C LEU A 259 -8.33 -11.50 -3.55
N SER A 260 -7.09 -12.01 -3.51
CA SER A 260 -5.92 -11.35 -4.10
C SER A 260 -5.33 -12.13 -5.26
N ASP A 261 -4.75 -11.47 -6.26
CA ASP A 261 -3.82 -12.18 -7.14
C ASP A 261 -2.67 -12.79 -6.31
N ARG A 262 -2.24 -14.03 -6.63
CA ARG A 262 -1.22 -14.74 -5.83
C ARG A 262 0.12 -14.01 -5.88
N ARG A 263 0.77 -13.92 -4.72
CA ARG A 263 2.06 -13.24 -4.50
C ARG A 263 2.95 -14.07 -3.58
N ASN A 264 4.23 -13.73 -3.54
CA ASN A 264 5.16 -14.36 -2.64
C ASN A 264 4.75 -14.03 -1.20
N LYS A 265 4.51 -15.08 -0.42
CA LYS A 265 4.19 -14.97 1.01
C LYS A 265 5.34 -14.38 1.83
N CYS A 266 6.58 -14.53 1.32
CA CYS A 266 7.81 -14.18 2.02
C CYS A 266 7.82 -14.78 3.44
N ASP A 267 8.41 -14.10 4.41
CA ASP A 267 8.56 -14.56 5.79
C ASP A 267 7.34 -14.26 6.69
N LEU A 268 6.15 -14.10 6.10
CA LEU A 268 4.92 -13.85 6.85
C LEU A 268 4.21 -15.17 7.16
N GLU A 269 3.56 -15.27 8.31
CA GLU A 269 2.75 -16.41 8.77
C GLU A 269 1.30 -16.32 8.26
N LEU A 270 1.12 -15.83 7.04
CA LEU A 270 -0.19 -15.73 6.38
C LEU A 270 -0.50 -17.00 5.58
N GLU A 271 -1.71 -17.52 5.62
CA GLU A 271 -2.05 -18.81 5.02
C GLU A 271 -3.26 -18.64 4.10
N GLU A 272 -3.10 -19.05 2.84
CA GLU A 272 -4.18 -19.10 1.85
C GLU A 272 -5.29 -20.03 2.38
N ARG A 273 -6.56 -19.64 2.17
CA ARG A 273 -7.77 -20.29 2.70
C ARG A 273 -7.94 -20.30 4.22
N ARG A 274 -7.04 -19.68 4.98
CA ARG A 274 -7.18 -19.49 6.43
C ARG A 274 -7.27 -18.02 6.82
N HIS A 275 -6.39 -17.19 6.29
CA HIS A 275 -6.30 -15.76 6.64
C HIS A 275 -6.84 -14.87 5.51
N PHE A 276 -6.75 -15.34 4.27
CA PHE A 276 -7.18 -14.70 3.03
C PHE A 276 -7.22 -15.78 1.94
N ASP A 277 -7.69 -15.45 0.73
CA ASP A 277 -7.54 -16.36 -0.42
C ASP A 277 -6.93 -15.65 -1.63
N CYS A 278 -6.32 -16.44 -2.51
CA CYS A 278 -5.63 -15.98 -3.70
C CYS A 278 -6.26 -16.50 -5.00
N TYR A 279 -5.81 -16.02 -6.15
CA TYR A 279 -6.09 -16.63 -7.45
C TYR A 279 -4.88 -16.44 -8.36
N GLU A 280 -4.63 -17.40 -9.24
CA GLU A 280 -3.53 -17.32 -10.23
C GLU A 280 -3.98 -16.74 -11.56
N ASP A 281 -5.21 -17.05 -11.96
CA ASP A 281 -5.73 -16.71 -13.27
C ASP A 281 -7.21 -16.30 -13.23
N ASN A 282 -7.70 -15.85 -14.38
CA ASN A 282 -9.07 -15.38 -14.55
C ASN A 282 -10.12 -16.48 -14.31
N ARG A 283 -9.79 -17.76 -14.53
CA ARG A 283 -10.71 -18.88 -14.29
C ARG A 283 -10.87 -19.10 -12.79
N GLU A 284 -9.75 -19.26 -12.06
CA GLU A 284 -9.75 -19.41 -10.61
C GLU A 284 -10.41 -18.20 -9.92
N LEU A 285 -10.16 -16.99 -10.41
CA LEU A 285 -10.82 -15.78 -9.93
C LEU A 285 -12.35 -15.87 -10.03
N ILE A 286 -12.89 -16.23 -11.20
CA ILE A 286 -14.34 -16.34 -11.42
C ILE A 286 -14.94 -17.45 -10.54
N ASP A 287 -14.27 -18.59 -10.46
CA ASP A 287 -14.71 -19.73 -9.65
C ASP A 287 -14.77 -19.35 -8.15
N LYS A 288 -13.71 -18.72 -7.64
CA LYS A 288 -13.63 -18.27 -6.24
C LYS A 288 -14.62 -17.15 -5.92
N ILE A 289 -14.86 -16.21 -6.84
CA ILE A 289 -15.90 -15.18 -6.64
C ILE A 289 -17.27 -15.83 -6.46
N GLN A 290 -17.66 -16.73 -7.36
CA GLN A 290 -18.95 -17.42 -7.27
C GLN A 290 -19.04 -18.24 -5.98
N TYR A 291 -18.01 -19.02 -5.68
CA TYR A 291 -17.92 -19.83 -4.47
C TYR A 291 -18.09 -18.98 -3.20
N TYR A 292 -17.27 -17.95 -2.99
CA TYR A 292 -17.32 -17.17 -1.76
C TYR A 292 -18.55 -16.28 -1.62
N LEU A 293 -19.25 -15.94 -2.71
CA LEU A 293 -20.55 -15.27 -2.62
C LEU A 293 -21.64 -16.20 -2.07
N GLU A 294 -21.53 -17.51 -2.29
CA GLU A 294 -22.46 -18.54 -1.78
C GLU A 294 -22.04 -19.10 -0.41
N HIS A 295 -20.77 -18.97 -0.02
CA HIS A 295 -20.19 -19.54 1.21
C HIS A 295 -19.91 -18.47 2.28
N GLU A 296 -20.96 -17.83 2.79
CA GLU A 296 -20.83 -16.72 3.75
C GLU A 296 -20.09 -17.10 5.04
N TYR A 297 -20.40 -18.26 5.64
CA TYR A 297 -19.79 -18.68 6.89
C TYR A 297 -18.27 -18.83 6.75
N GLU A 298 -17.82 -19.60 5.75
CA GLU A 298 -16.39 -19.80 5.47
C GLU A 298 -15.69 -18.48 5.18
N ARG A 299 -16.29 -17.64 4.33
CA ARG A 299 -15.76 -16.31 4.00
C ARG A 299 -15.55 -15.44 5.24
N ASN A 300 -16.50 -15.45 6.17
CA ASN A 300 -16.44 -14.68 7.41
C ASN A 300 -15.39 -15.23 8.39
N GLU A 301 -15.24 -16.55 8.50
CA GLU A 301 -14.20 -17.17 9.33
C GLU A 301 -12.79 -16.84 8.83
N ILE A 302 -12.57 -16.91 7.50
CA ILE A 302 -11.29 -16.51 6.88
C ILE A 302 -10.99 -15.04 7.17
N ALA A 303 -11.98 -14.16 6.98
CA ALA A 303 -11.83 -12.73 7.21
C ALA A 303 -11.46 -12.41 8.66
N LYS A 304 -12.12 -13.07 9.63
CA LYS A 304 -11.86 -12.91 11.06
C LYS A 304 -10.46 -13.40 11.44
N ALA A 305 -10.07 -14.59 10.97
CA ALA A 305 -8.73 -15.13 11.21
C ALA A 305 -7.65 -14.21 10.64
N GLY A 306 -7.85 -13.69 9.43
CA GLY A 306 -6.97 -12.69 8.82
C GLY A 306 -6.84 -11.40 9.62
N GLY A 307 -7.95 -10.87 10.14
CA GLY A 307 -7.90 -9.66 10.95
C GLY A 307 -7.24 -9.86 12.31
N VAL A 308 -7.41 -11.03 12.94
CA VAL A 308 -6.72 -11.37 14.20
C VAL A 308 -5.19 -11.33 14.03
N ILE A 309 -4.65 -11.97 12.99
CA ILE A 309 -3.20 -12.00 12.78
C ILE A 309 -2.64 -10.61 12.40
N VAL A 310 -3.39 -9.82 11.62
CA VAL A 310 -2.99 -8.44 11.28
C VAL A 310 -2.96 -7.55 12.53
N ARG A 311 -4.02 -7.57 13.35
CA ARG A 311 -4.08 -6.81 14.60
C ARG A 311 -3.01 -7.23 15.61
N GLY A 312 -2.71 -8.52 15.69
CA GLY A 312 -1.74 -9.04 16.65
C GLY A 312 -0.28 -8.87 16.24
N LYS A 313 0.03 -8.96 14.94
CA LYS A 313 1.42 -9.12 14.45
C LYS A 313 1.79 -8.24 13.25
N TYR A 314 0.90 -8.14 12.26
CA TYR A 314 1.20 -7.48 10.98
C TYR A 314 0.53 -6.11 10.85
N ASN A 315 0.85 -5.22 11.80
CA ASN A 315 0.35 -3.84 11.85
C ASN A 315 1.49 -2.82 11.89
N LEU A 316 1.19 -1.57 11.54
CA LEU A 316 2.17 -0.49 11.47
C LEU A 316 2.87 -0.20 12.81
N VAL A 317 2.16 -0.37 13.94
CA VAL A 317 2.75 -0.17 15.28
C VAL A 317 3.89 -1.18 15.50
N SER A 318 3.69 -2.42 15.08
CA SER A 318 4.70 -3.49 15.15
C SER A 318 5.87 -3.21 14.21
N SER A 319 5.61 -2.69 13.00
CA SER A 319 6.68 -2.23 12.09
C SER A 319 7.53 -1.14 12.73
N LEU A 320 6.90 -0.10 13.28
CA LEU A 320 7.62 1.01 13.90
C LEU A 320 8.37 0.59 15.15
N LYS A 321 7.80 -0.33 15.95
CA LYS A 321 8.49 -0.91 17.09
C LYS A 321 9.76 -1.63 16.65
N HIS A 322 9.71 -2.40 15.55
CA HIS A 322 10.89 -3.06 15.00
C HIS A 322 11.89 -2.08 14.38
N ILE A 323 11.40 -1.02 13.73
CA ILE A 323 12.24 0.02 13.12
C ILE A 323 12.93 0.88 14.16
N PHE A 324 12.38 1.08 15.36
CA PHE A 324 12.93 1.98 16.39
C PHE A 324 13.49 1.27 17.63
N SER A 325 13.27 -0.04 17.78
CA SER A 325 14.08 -0.86 18.69
C SER A 325 15.53 -0.90 18.24
#